data_AF-A0A066X9S4-F1
#
_entry.id   AF-A0A066X9S4-F1
#
_cell.length_a   1.000
_cell.length_b   1.000
_cell.length_c   1.000
_cell.angle_alpha   90.00
_cell.angle_beta   90.00
_cell.angle_gamma   90.00
#
_symmetry.space_group_name_H-M   'P 1'
#
loop_
_entity.id
_entity.type
_entity.pdbx_description
1 polymer ?
#
loop_
_entity_poly.entity_id
_entity_poly.type
_entity_poly.pdbx_seq_one_letter_code
_entity_poly.pdbx_strand_id
1 'polypeptide(L)'
;MPVRTTSPLARTVVVPSSGFQHRRQKSGPSRDDGVIWYTFEPLCDTTGSADDSFAGEIRRSLIPILSQAPSDIDLQWYKQVMNEWFVTPEGAVAACQNMPPHVKRIPQLFLACDVKRSKRILKAYLFPALKHSVMGATTSDFVFDMISKLQSFGDKLVAPAGKLQK
;
A
#
# COMPACT_ATOMS: atom_id res chain seq x y z
N MET A 1 30.97 43.84 -18.38
CA MET A 1 30.25 43.36 -17.18
C MET A 1 29.08 42.51 -17.64
N PRO A 2 29.09 41.18 -17.44
CA PRO A 2 28.13 40.29 -18.09
C PRO A 2 26.88 40.00 -17.24
N VAL A 3 25.74 40.23 -17.89
CA VAL A 3 24.52 39.39 -18.04
C VAL A 3 23.88 38.73 -16.80
N ARG A 4 22.63 39.16 -16.53
CA ARG A 4 21.62 38.50 -15.67
C ARG A 4 21.23 37.14 -16.23
N THR A 5 21.17 36.11 -15.38
CA THR A 5 20.45 34.87 -15.66
C THR A 5 19.43 34.62 -14.55
N THR A 6 18.16 34.53 -14.92
CA THR A 6 17.01 34.17 -14.07
C THR A 6 16.95 32.66 -13.88
N SER A 7 16.81 32.18 -12.64
CA SER A 7 16.31 30.83 -12.36
C SER A 7 15.51 30.84 -11.06
N PRO A 8 14.21 30.53 -11.07
CA PRO A 8 13.42 30.39 -9.86
C PRO A 8 13.66 28.98 -9.31
N LEU A 9 14.47 28.88 -8.26
CA LEU A 9 14.45 27.72 -7.38
C LEU A 9 13.03 27.61 -6.81
N ALA A 10 12.28 26.62 -7.29
CA ALA A 10 10.99 26.24 -6.77
C ALA A 10 11.14 26.01 -5.26
N ARG A 11 10.63 26.96 -4.47
CA ARG A 11 10.31 26.71 -3.07
C ARG A 11 9.24 25.63 -3.09
N THR A 12 9.58 24.42 -2.64
CA THR A 12 8.58 23.44 -2.26
C THR A 12 7.78 24.03 -1.10
N VAL A 13 6.65 24.65 -1.43
CA VAL A 13 5.58 24.90 -0.50
C VAL A 13 5.03 23.53 -0.15
N VAL A 14 5.33 23.05 1.05
CA VAL A 14 4.61 21.94 1.64
C VAL A 14 3.22 22.49 1.97
N VAL A 15 2.27 22.30 1.05
CA VAL A 15 0.86 22.49 1.35
C VAL A 15 0.45 21.29 2.20
N PRO A 16 -0.01 21.49 3.45
CA PRO A 16 -0.51 20.40 4.25
C PRO A 16 -1.90 20.03 3.74
N SER A 17 -1.98 19.15 2.74
CA SER A 17 -3.23 18.44 2.46
C SER A 17 -3.40 17.39 3.56
N SER A 18 -4.38 17.63 4.43
CA SER A 18 -4.92 16.72 5.44
C SER A 18 -5.11 15.31 4.87
N GLY A 19 -4.33 14.33 5.33
CA GLY A 19 -4.59 12.92 4.96
C GLY A 19 -3.47 11.91 5.24
N PHE A 20 -2.21 12.31 5.38
CA PHE A 20 -1.12 11.35 5.58
C PHE A 20 -0.90 11.03 7.07
N GLN A 21 -1.27 9.83 7.52
CA GLN A 21 -0.71 9.27 8.76
C GLN A 21 0.73 8.81 8.49
N HIS A 22 1.69 9.60 8.95
CA HIS A 22 3.12 9.39 8.70
C HIS A 22 3.82 8.82 9.93
N ARG A 23 4.55 7.70 9.79
CA ARG A 23 5.50 7.21 10.81
C ARG A 23 6.92 7.20 10.25
N ARG A 24 7.85 7.87 10.95
CA ARG A 24 9.29 7.86 10.65
C ARG A 24 10.02 6.97 11.65
N GLN A 25 10.81 6.01 11.18
CA GLN A 25 11.69 5.21 12.04
C GLN A 25 13.12 5.27 11.51
N LYS A 26 14.10 5.53 12.39
CA LYS A 26 15.53 5.44 12.11
C LYS A 26 16.08 4.21 12.83
N SER A 27 16.91 3.41 12.17
CA SER A 27 17.69 2.36 12.83
C SER A 27 18.89 2.96 13.61
N GLY A 28 19.19 2.40 14.78
CA GLY A 28 20.34 2.76 15.64
C GLY A 28 21.70 2.28 15.11
N PRO A 29 22.82 2.64 15.77
CA PRO A 29 24.10 2.83 15.10
C PRO A 29 24.86 1.52 14.88
N SER A 30 25.00 1.13 13.61
CA SER A 30 26.23 0.54 13.11
C SER A 30 26.65 1.35 11.87
N ARG A 31 27.94 1.39 11.56
CA ARG A 31 28.58 2.26 10.54
C ARG A 31 28.10 1.98 9.09
N ASP A 32 26.83 2.12 8.82
CA ASP A 32 26.20 1.79 7.55
C ASP A 32 25.30 2.98 7.16
N ASP A 33 25.43 3.45 5.91
CA ASP A 33 24.71 4.63 5.42
C ASP A 33 23.21 4.49 5.69
N GLY A 34 22.72 5.29 6.64
CA GLY A 34 21.40 5.08 7.23
C GLY A 34 20.30 4.96 6.19
N VAL A 35 19.41 3.98 6.39
CA VAL A 35 18.20 3.83 5.59
C VAL A 35 17.07 4.58 6.28
N ILE A 36 16.35 5.41 5.52
CA ILE A 36 15.13 6.07 6.01
C ILE A 36 13.94 5.30 5.46
N TRP A 37 13.04 4.87 6.34
CA TRP A 37 11.79 4.21 5.95
C TRP A 37 10.61 5.15 6.17
N TYR A 38 9.87 5.36 5.09
CA TYR A 38 8.58 6.03 5.12
C TYR A 38 7.50 4.97 5.04
N THR A 39 6.51 5.01 5.92
CA THR A 39 5.33 4.15 5.84
C THR A 39 4.10 5.01 6.02
N PHE A 40 3.15 4.83 5.13
CA PHE A 40 1.90 5.58 5.12
C PHE A 40 0.78 4.73 4.52
N GLU A 41 -0.43 5.06 4.91
CA GLU A 41 -1.63 4.57 4.26
C GLU A 41 -2.10 5.63 3.25
N PRO A 42 -2.24 5.29 1.96
CA PRO A 42 -2.75 6.21 0.97
C PRO A 42 -4.27 6.36 1.13
N LEU A 43 -4.73 7.58 1.34
CA LEU A 43 -6.14 7.93 1.51
C LEU A 43 -6.57 8.97 0.47
N CYS A 44 -7.87 9.03 0.18
CA CYS A 44 -8.49 10.06 -0.66
C CYS A 44 -9.53 10.84 0.15
N ASP A 45 -10.03 11.95 -0.41
CA ASP A 45 -10.96 12.84 0.28
C ASP A 45 -12.29 12.16 0.66
N THR A 46 -12.64 11.09 -0.04
CA THR A 46 -13.84 10.28 0.22
C THR A 46 -13.62 9.20 1.28
N THR A 47 -12.38 8.95 1.71
CA THR A 47 -12.09 7.85 2.64
C THR A 47 -12.88 7.99 3.95
N GLY A 48 -13.52 6.90 4.35
CA GLY A 48 -14.31 6.83 5.58
C GLY A 48 -15.73 7.39 5.43
N SER A 49 -16.10 7.85 4.23
CA SER A 49 -17.49 8.16 3.90
C SER A 49 -18.34 6.89 3.75
N ALA A 50 -19.65 7.06 3.61
CA ALA A 50 -20.56 5.96 3.31
C ALA A 50 -20.23 5.28 1.97
N ASP A 51 -19.73 6.05 0.99
CA ASP A 51 -19.43 5.55 -0.35
C ASP A 51 -18.02 4.92 -0.46
N ASP A 52 -17.13 5.20 0.51
CA ASP A 52 -15.75 4.72 0.52
C ASP A 52 -15.25 4.44 1.96
N SER A 53 -15.96 3.58 2.68
CA SER A 53 -15.71 3.33 4.11
C SER A 53 -14.32 2.78 4.43
N PHE A 54 -13.67 2.10 3.48
CA PHE A 54 -12.38 1.42 3.66
C PHE A 54 -11.28 1.89 2.71
N ALA A 55 -11.39 3.09 2.12
CA ALA A 55 -10.44 3.63 1.15
C ALA A 55 -10.25 2.70 -0.08
N GLY A 56 -11.32 2.06 -0.54
CA GLY A 56 -11.29 1.22 -1.74
C GLY A 56 -11.06 2.02 -3.01
N GLU A 57 -11.49 3.28 -3.04
CA GLU A 57 -11.37 4.17 -4.21
C GLU A 57 -9.93 4.52 -4.58
N ILE A 58 -9.03 4.48 -3.61
CA ILE A 58 -7.61 4.79 -3.81
C ILE A 58 -6.96 3.94 -4.91
N ARG A 59 -7.48 2.74 -5.16
CA ARG A 59 -7.00 1.83 -6.22
C ARG A 59 -6.98 2.49 -7.60
N ARG A 60 -7.96 3.35 -7.90
CA ARG A 60 -8.12 4.02 -9.20
C ARG A 60 -7.05 5.09 -9.40
N SER A 61 -6.73 5.81 -8.33
CA SER A 61 -5.80 6.94 -8.36
C SER A 61 -4.33 6.51 -8.19
N LEU A 62 -4.09 5.45 -7.42
CA LEU A 62 -2.74 5.09 -7.01
C LEU A 62 -1.92 4.40 -8.12
N ILE A 63 -2.54 3.56 -8.94
CA ILE A 63 -1.84 2.89 -10.05
C ILE A 63 -1.21 3.90 -11.04
N PRO A 64 -1.94 4.91 -11.54
CA PRO A 64 -1.35 5.94 -12.41
C PRO A 64 -0.21 6.72 -11.75
N ILE A 65 -0.29 6.98 -10.45
CA ILE A 65 0.76 7.70 -9.70
C ILE A 65 2.01 6.83 -9.58
N LEU A 66 1.85 5.57 -9.16
CA LEU A 66 2.98 4.65 -9.01
C LEU A 66 3.64 4.31 -10.35
N SER A 67 2.88 4.33 -11.44
CA SER A 67 3.41 4.06 -12.79
C SER A 67 4.28 5.22 -13.34
N GLN A 68 4.22 6.40 -12.71
CA GLN A 68 5.09 7.54 -13.03
C GLN A 68 6.40 7.55 -12.24
N ALA A 69 6.54 6.63 -11.28
CA ALA A 69 7.77 6.44 -10.52
C ALA A 69 8.90 5.87 -11.42
N PRO A 70 10.15 5.79 -10.93
CA PRO A 70 11.29 5.35 -11.74
C PRO A 70 11.05 4.03 -12.50
N SER A 71 11.75 3.86 -13.62
CA SER A 71 11.51 2.82 -14.63
C SER A 71 11.67 1.37 -14.17
N ASP A 72 12.10 1.14 -12.93
CA ASP A 72 12.36 -0.17 -12.34
C ASP A 72 11.21 -0.70 -11.46
N ILE A 73 10.10 0.03 -11.33
CA ILE A 73 8.93 -0.43 -10.56
C ILE A 73 8.04 -1.33 -11.41
N ASP A 74 7.96 -2.61 -11.03
CA ASP A 74 6.96 -3.56 -11.52
C ASP A 74 5.74 -3.58 -10.58
N LEU A 75 4.56 -3.32 -11.14
CA LEU A 75 3.28 -3.27 -10.42
C LEU A 75 2.39 -4.51 -10.67
N GLN A 76 2.89 -5.56 -11.33
CA GLN A 76 2.09 -6.71 -11.72
C GLN A 76 1.44 -7.40 -10.50
N TRP A 77 2.25 -7.83 -9.52
CA TRP A 77 1.73 -8.44 -8.29
C TRP A 77 0.87 -7.48 -7.49
N TYR A 78 1.23 -6.20 -7.44
CA TYR A 78 0.45 -5.18 -6.75
C TYR A 78 -0.97 -5.09 -7.32
N LYS A 79 -1.11 -4.98 -8.64
CA LYS A 79 -2.42 -4.92 -9.32
C LYS A 79 -3.21 -6.20 -9.10
N GLN A 80 -2.55 -7.35 -9.21
CA GLN A 80 -3.20 -8.65 -9.05
C GLN A 80 -3.77 -8.81 -7.64
N VAL A 81 -2.95 -8.57 -6.60
CA VAL A 81 -3.38 -8.76 -5.21
C VAL A 81 -4.42 -7.71 -4.82
N MET A 82 -4.33 -6.46 -5.29
CA MET A 82 -5.40 -5.49 -5.04
C MET A 82 -6.73 -5.92 -5.66
N ASN A 83 -6.72 -6.37 -6.91
CA ASN A 83 -7.94 -6.81 -7.59
C ASN A 83 -8.59 -7.99 -6.87
N GLU A 84 -7.78 -8.88 -6.29
CA GLU A 84 -8.27 -10.01 -5.53
C GLU A 84 -8.74 -9.58 -4.13
N TRP A 85 -7.95 -8.84 -3.36
CA TRP A 85 -8.20 -8.66 -1.92
C TRP A 85 -9.03 -7.44 -1.54
N PHE A 86 -9.12 -6.41 -2.39
CA PHE A 86 -9.91 -5.23 -2.05
C PHE A 86 -11.40 -5.56 -2.10
N VAL A 87 -12.13 -5.16 -1.07
CA VAL A 87 -13.58 -5.34 -1.04
C VAL A 87 -14.26 -4.45 -2.09
N THR A 88 -15.31 -4.98 -2.71
CA THR A 88 -16.20 -4.18 -3.57
C THR A 88 -17.07 -3.23 -2.71
N PRO A 89 -17.75 -2.24 -3.29
CA PRO A 89 -18.68 -1.40 -2.54
C PRO A 89 -19.73 -2.21 -1.77
N GLU A 90 -20.27 -3.26 -2.37
CA GLU A 90 -21.25 -4.16 -1.72
C GLU A 90 -20.60 -4.94 -0.56
N GLY A 91 -19.37 -5.43 -0.78
CA GLY A 91 -18.58 -6.08 0.26
C GLY A 91 -18.22 -5.13 1.41
N ALA A 92 -17.99 -3.85 1.13
CA ALA A 92 -17.74 -2.84 2.15
C ALA A 92 -18.96 -2.62 3.05
N VAL A 93 -20.18 -2.59 2.48
CA VAL A 93 -21.42 -2.50 3.28
C VAL A 93 -21.55 -3.70 4.22
N ALA A 94 -21.33 -4.92 3.71
CA ALA A 94 -21.37 -6.13 4.52
C ALA A 94 -20.28 -6.14 5.61
N ALA A 95 -19.06 -5.71 5.27
CA ALA A 95 -17.96 -5.63 6.23
C ALA A 95 -18.25 -4.60 7.35
N CYS A 96 -18.87 -3.46 7.03
CA CYS A 96 -19.31 -2.47 8.02
C CYS A 96 -20.32 -3.05 9.01
N GLN A 97 -21.28 -3.87 8.54
CA GLN A 97 -22.27 -4.52 9.39
C GLN A 97 -21.66 -5.55 10.36
N ASN A 98 -20.59 -6.22 9.93
CA ASN A 98 -19.89 -7.23 10.73
C ASN A 98 -18.78 -6.64 11.63
N MET A 99 -18.52 -5.32 11.54
CA MET A 99 -17.42 -4.68 12.24
C MET A 99 -17.75 -4.48 13.73
N PRO A 100 -16.81 -4.78 14.66
CA PRO A 100 -17.04 -4.52 16.07
C PRO A 100 -17.35 -3.03 16.33
N PRO A 101 -18.25 -2.66 17.26
CA PRO A 101 -18.71 -1.28 17.44
C PRO A 101 -17.60 -0.25 17.76
N HIS A 102 -16.46 -0.73 18.28
CA HIS A 102 -15.31 0.11 18.64
C HIS A 102 -14.28 0.25 17.52
N VAL A 103 -14.38 -0.54 16.44
CA VAL A 103 -13.49 -0.48 15.30
C VAL A 103 -14.05 0.52 14.31
N LYS A 104 -13.31 1.62 14.06
CA LYS A 104 -13.75 2.67 13.14
C LYS A 104 -13.50 2.32 11.67
N ARG A 105 -12.38 1.63 11.40
CA ARG A 105 -11.96 1.24 10.06
C ARG A 105 -10.87 0.19 10.16
N ILE A 106 -10.84 -0.71 9.18
CA ILE A 106 -9.75 -1.66 8.96
C ILE A 106 -9.03 -1.25 7.67
N PRO A 107 -7.70 -1.00 7.71
CA PRO A 107 -6.94 -0.64 6.52
C PRO A 107 -6.78 -1.84 5.57
N GLN A 108 -6.80 -1.57 4.26
CA GLN A 108 -6.58 -2.59 3.22
C GLN A 108 -5.15 -2.57 2.66
N LEU A 109 -4.46 -1.42 2.75
CA LEU A 109 -3.16 -1.20 2.14
C LEU A 109 -2.32 -0.24 2.97
N PHE A 110 -1.05 -0.57 3.13
CA PHE A 110 -0.01 0.39 3.47
C PHE A 110 1.06 0.37 2.39
N LEU A 111 1.61 1.55 2.09
CA LEU A 111 2.81 1.68 1.27
C LEU A 111 4.00 2.01 2.16
N ALA A 112 5.17 1.49 1.79
CA ALA A 112 6.43 1.94 2.36
C ALA A 112 7.46 2.23 1.29
N CYS A 113 8.31 3.22 1.55
CA CYS A 113 9.44 3.57 0.71
C CYS A 113 10.71 3.55 1.55
N ASP A 114 11.62 2.63 1.21
CA ASP A 114 12.96 2.59 1.78
C ASP A 114 13.88 3.48 0.93
N VAL A 115 14.58 4.39 1.60
CA VAL A 115 15.50 5.34 0.99
C VAL A 115 16.92 5.07 1.50
N LYS A 116 17.80 4.54 0.63
CA LYS A 116 19.25 4.37 0.90
C LYS A 116 20.05 5.01 -0.24
N ARG A 117 20.73 6.13 0.03
CA ARG A 117 21.47 6.92 -0.99
C ARG A 117 20.58 7.24 -2.21
N SER A 118 20.93 6.78 -3.41
CA SER A 118 20.14 6.92 -4.64
C SER A 118 19.07 5.83 -4.82
N LYS A 119 19.10 4.76 -4.03
CA LYS A 119 18.13 3.66 -4.16
C LYS A 119 16.82 4.00 -3.45
N ARG A 120 15.72 3.63 -4.09
CA ARG A 120 14.35 3.72 -3.57
C ARG A 120 13.72 2.34 -3.74
N ILE A 121 13.15 1.78 -2.68
CA ILE A 121 12.42 0.51 -2.76
C ILE A 121 11.01 0.76 -2.27
N LEU A 122 10.04 0.60 -3.17
CA LEU A 122 8.62 0.63 -2.82
C LEU A 122 8.19 -0.76 -2.33
N LYS A 123 7.43 -0.79 -1.23
CA LYS A 123 6.81 -1.98 -0.67
C LYS A 123 5.32 -1.73 -0.50
N ALA A 124 4.51 -2.75 -0.74
CA ALA A 124 3.09 -2.74 -0.45
C ALA A 124 2.76 -3.81 0.59
N TYR A 125 2.03 -3.42 1.62
CA TYR A 125 1.46 -4.31 2.62
C TYR A 125 -0.04 -4.36 2.39
N LEU A 126 -0.55 -5.46 1.86
CA LEU A 126 -1.97 -5.66 1.59
C LEU A 126 -2.57 -6.55 2.68
N PHE A 127 -3.76 -6.19 3.17
CA PHE A 127 -4.40 -6.85 4.30
C PHE A 127 -5.74 -7.48 3.88
N PRO A 128 -5.86 -8.81 3.77
CA PRO A 128 -7.10 -9.46 3.35
C PRO A 128 -8.14 -9.56 4.49
N ALA A 129 -7.97 -8.82 5.59
CA ALA A 129 -8.82 -8.89 6.78
C ALA A 129 -10.29 -8.58 6.47
N LEU A 130 -10.53 -7.58 5.61
CA LEU A 130 -11.89 -7.23 5.20
C LEU A 130 -12.49 -8.29 4.26
N LYS A 131 -11.69 -8.87 3.37
CA LYS A 131 -12.14 -9.96 2.49
C LYS A 131 -12.55 -11.19 3.33
N HIS A 132 -11.76 -11.54 4.34
CA HIS A 132 -12.10 -12.54 5.35
C HIS A 132 -13.45 -12.25 6.04
N SER A 133 -13.67 -11.01 6.51
CA SER A 133 -14.93 -10.67 7.21
C SER A 133 -16.20 -10.81 6.37
N VAL A 134 -16.08 -10.86 5.04
CA VAL A 134 -17.20 -10.95 4.11
C VAL A 134 -17.40 -12.37 3.57
N MET A 135 -16.31 -13.11 3.35
CA MET A 135 -16.34 -14.38 2.60
C MET A 135 -16.28 -15.65 3.47
N GLY A 136 -16.07 -15.51 4.79
CA GLY A 136 -16.10 -16.65 5.73
C GLY A 136 -14.91 -17.62 5.63
N ALA A 137 -13.91 -17.34 4.78
CA ALA A 137 -12.64 -18.04 4.74
C ALA A 137 -11.57 -17.27 5.55
N THR A 138 -10.56 -17.96 6.09
CA THR A 138 -9.57 -17.31 6.95
C THR A 138 -8.62 -16.41 6.13
N THR A 139 -8.02 -15.41 6.78
CA THR A 139 -6.91 -14.63 6.21
C THR A 139 -5.81 -15.54 5.63
N SER A 140 -5.52 -16.66 6.31
CA SER A 140 -4.51 -17.64 5.88
C SER A 140 -4.88 -18.25 4.52
N ASP A 141 -6.14 -18.66 4.36
CA ASP A 141 -6.64 -19.25 3.11
C ASP A 141 -6.47 -18.28 1.95
N PHE A 142 -6.84 -17.01 2.13
CA PHE A 142 -6.64 -15.98 1.09
C PHE A 142 -5.16 -15.76 0.73
N VAL A 143 -4.27 -15.79 1.72
CA VAL A 143 -2.83 -15.59 1.49
C VAL A 143 -2.25 -16.76 0.70
N PHE A 144 -2.49 -17.99 1.13
CA PHE A 144 -1.92 -19.18 0.49
C PHE A 144 -2.53 -19.47 -0.88
N ASP A 145 -3.84 -19.26 -1.04
CA ASP A 145 -4.50 -19.31 -2.35
C ASP A 145 -3.91 -18.27 -3.32
N MET A 146 -3.74 -17.02 -2.88
CA MET A 146 -3.16 -15.96 -3.70
C MET A 146 -1.72 -16.29 -4.13
N ILE A 147 -0.87 -16.82 -3.23
CA ILE A 147 0.51 -17.19 -3.57
C ILE A 147 0.56 -18.16 -4.76
N SER A 148 -0.32 -19.18 -4.76
CA SER A 148 -0.39 -20.16 -5.84
C SER A 148 -0.82 -19.56 -7.19
N LYS A 149 -1.60 -18.46 -7.14
CA LYS A 149 -2.15 -17.77 -8.31
C LYS A 149 -1.28 -16.61 -8.81
N LEU A 150 -0.20 -16.24 -8.10
CA LEU A 150 0.65 -15.11 -8.48
C LEU A 150 1.17 -15.27 -9.92
N GLN A 151 0.90 -14.26 -10.75
CA GLN A 151 1.42 -14.21 -12.11
C GLN A 151 2.93 -14.01 -12.03
N SER A 152 3.68 -14.90 -12.67
CA SER A 152 5.15 -15.02 -12.52
C SER A 152 5.55 -15.53 -11.13
N PHE A 153 6.34 -16.62 -11.10
CA PHE A 153 6.93 -17.23 -9.89
C PHE A 153 5.96 -17.85 -8.87
N GLY A 154 4.63 -17.79 -9.05
CA GLY A 154 3.67 -18.43 -8.13
C GLY A 154 3.96 -19.93 -7.95
N ASP A 155 4.23 -20.63 -9.04
CA ASP A 155 4.67 -22.04 -9.09
C ASP A 155 5.89 -22.33 -8.21
N LYS A 156 6.87 -21.42 -8.21
CA LYS A 156 8.09 -21.52 -7.41
C LYS A 156 7.87 -21.22 -5.94
N LEU A 157 6.79 -20.51 -5.60
CA LEU A 157 6.46 -20.10 -4.24
C LEU A 157 5.52 -21.08 -3.52
N VAL A 158 4.82 -21.97 -4.23
CA VAL A 158 3.91 -22.96 -3.63
C VAL A 158 4.63 -23.84 -2.59
N ALA A 159 5.72 -24.48 -2.98
CA ALA A 159 6.46 -25.39 -2.09
C ALA A 159 6.99 -24.72 -0.81
N PRO A 160 7.66 -23.54 -0.86
CA PRO A 160 8.06 -22.86 0.37
C PRO A 160 6.86 -22.33 1.16
N ALA A 161 5.78 -21.89 0.51
CA ALA A 161 4.57 -21.44 1.21
C ALA A 161 3.89 -22.58 1.98
N GLY A 162 3.82 -23.78 1.41
CA GLY A 162 3.28 -24.96 2.09
C GLY A 162 4.01 -25.33 3.38
N LYS A 163 5.29 -24.93 3.54
CA LYS A 163 6.04 -25.11 4.80
C LYS A 163 5.65 -24.11 5.90
N LEU A 164 5.02 -23.00 5.51
CA LEU A 164 4.54 -21.95 6.41
C LEU A 164 3.08 -22.14 6.81
N GLN A 165 2.31 -22.87 6.01
CA GLN A 165 0.93 -23.27 6.32
C GLN A 165 0.98 -24.39 7.37
N LYS A 166 0.86 -24.01 8.65
CA LYS A 166 0.83 -24.93 9.80
C LYS A 166 -0.57 -25.12 10.33
#